data_AF-A0A956JX13-F1
#
_entry.id   AF-A0A956JX13-F1
#
_cell.length_a   1.000
_cell.length_b   1.000
_cell.length_c   1.000
_cell.angle_alpha   90.00
_cell.angle_beta   90.00
_cell.angle_gamma   90.00
#
_symmetry.space_group_name_H-M   'P 1'
#
loop_
_entity.id
_entity.type
_entity.pdbx_description
1 polymer ?
#
loop_
_entity_poly.entity_id
_entity_poly.type
_entity_poly.pdbx_seq_one_letter_code
_entity_poly.pdbx_strand_id
1 'polypeptide(L)'
;MFDRENDEGVGSSELDGAQFTGGGPPAPDWRQLDRQLRGVARRRAALDAEEARGLVLAQQLELHRRFGHASLHEYLERTLGYGPRAARERLRVASALQVLPRTAAALARG
;
A
#
# COMPACT_ATOMS: atom_id res chain seq x y z
N MET A 1 -6.53 -23.40 -76.54
CA MET A 1 -7.14 -24.70 -76.83
C MET A 1 -6.19 -25.78 -76.37
N PHE A 2 -6.41 -26.25 -75.15
CA PHE A 2 -6.19 -27.59 -74.61
C PHE A 2 -6.52 -27.45 -73.12
N ASP A 3 -7.79 -27.66 -72.84
CA ASP A 3 -8.34 -27.89 -71.52
C ASP A 3 -7.54 -28.97 -70.79
N ARG A 4 -7.24 -28.72 -69.52
CA ARG A 4 -7.01 -29.80 -68.57
C ARG A 4 -7.79 -29.48 -67.30
N GLU A 5 -8.97 -30.06 -67.28
CA GLU A 5 -9.77 -30.31 -66.09
C GLU A 5 -8.88 -30.89 -64.99
N ASN A 6 -8.97 -30.30 -63.80
CA ASN A 6 -8.65 -31.01 -62.57
C ASN A 6 -9.76 -30.64 -61.60
N ASP A 7 -10.80 -31.46 -61.64
CA ASP A 7 -11.94 -31.45 -60.75
C ASP A 7 -12.00 -32.77 -59.98
N GLU A 8 -12.60 -32.71 -58.79
CA GLU A 8 -13.01 -33.79 -57.89
C GLU A 8 -11.86 -34.47 -57.11
N GLY A 9 -11.64 -34.20 -55.81
CA GLY A 9 -12.50 -34.46 -54.66
C GLY A 9 -11.56 -35.07 -53.58
N VAL A 10 -11.74 -35.05 -52.26
CA VAL A 10 -12.91 -34.97 -51.38
C VAL A 10 -12.35 -34.54 -50.01
N GLY A 11 -13.12 -33.77 -49.24
CA GLY A 11 -12.74 -33.34 -47.91
C GLY A 11 -12.66 -34.47 -46.87
N SER A 12 -11.94 -34.20 -45.79
CA SER A 12 -12.33 -34.60 -44.43
C SER A 12 -11.42 -33.96 -43.38
N SER A 13 -12.07 -33.34 -42.40
CA SER A 13 -11.67 -33.29 -41.00
C SER A 13 -10.39 -32.51 -40.71
N GLU A 14 -10.49 -31.24 -40.31
CA GLU A 14 -10.63 -30.93 -38.87
C GLU A 14 -9.88 -31.95 -38.02
N LEU A 15 -8.57 -31.76 -37.92
CA LEU A 15 -7.85 -32.04 -36.69
C LEU A 15 -7.32 -30.71 -36.21
N ASP A 16 -8.28 -30.02 -35.59
CA ASP A 16 -8.13 -29.02 -34.56
C ASP A 16 -6.73 -29.03 -33.97
N GLY A 17 -5.93 -28.07 -34.42
CA GLY A 17 -4.66 -27.75 -33.81
C GLY A 17 -4.95 -27.21 -32.42
N ALA A 18 -5.18 -28.10 -31.46
CA ALA A 18 -5.19 -27.80 -30.05
C ALA A 18 -3.78 -27.33 -29.68
N GLN A 19 -3.53 -26.05 -29.98
CA GLN A 19 -2.47 -25.29 -29.37
C GLN A 19 -2.73 -25.37 -27.87
N PHE A 20 -1.97 -26.21 -27.20
CA PHE A 20 -1.83 -26.16 -25.76
C PHE A 20 -1.13 -24.82 -25.45
N THR A 21 -1.88 -23.72 -25.44
CA THR A 21 -1.42 -22.50 -24.82
C THR A 21 -1.35 -22.83 -23.34
N GLY A 22 -0.14 -23.08 -22.86
CA GLY A 22 0.14 -23.36 -21.46
C GLY A 22 -0.51 -22.28 -20.60
N GLY A 23 -1.65 -22.64 -20.00
CA GLY A 23 -2.38 -21.82 -19.05
C GLY A 23 -1.67 -21.80 -17.71
N GLY A 24 -0.39 -21.41 -17.70
CA GLY A 24 0.23 -20.90 -16.48
C GLY A 24 -0.44 -19.56 -16.13
N PRO A 25 -0.58 -19.22 -14.84
CA PRO A 25 -1.09 -17.90 -14.47
C PRO A 25 -0.25 -16.84 -15.21
N PRO A 26 -0.89 -15.79 -15.76
CA PRO A 26 -0.17 -14.74 -16.46
C PRO A 26 0.97 -14.25 -15.55
N ALA A 27 2.17 -14.11 -16.12
CA ALA A 27 3.33 -13.63 -15.39
C ALA A 27 2.93 -12.35 -14.61
N PRO A 28 3.26 -12.25 -13.31
CA PRO A 28 2.74 -11.19 -12.46
C PRO A 28 3.05 -9.82 -13.07
N ASP A 29 2.00 -9.03 -13.33
CA ASP A 29 2.15 -7.69 -13.88
C ASP A 29 2.83 -6.79 -12.85
N TRP A 30 4.13 -6.56 -13.06
CA TRP A 30 4.93 -5.70 -12.19
C TRP A 30 4.34 -4.29 -12.05
N ARG A 31 3.60 -3.80 -13.06
CA ARG A 31 2.91 -2.50 -13.00
C ARG A 31 1.72 -2.55 -12.06
N GLN A 32 0.98 -3.66 -12.04
CA GLN A 32 -0.08 -3.88 -11.06
C GLN A 32 0.49 -3.97 -9.65
N LEU A 33 1.60 -4.68 -9.44
CA LEU A 33 2.28 -4.76 -8.14
C LEU A 33 2.81 -3.38 -7.68
N ASP A 34 3.47 -2.62 -8.56
CA ASP A 34 3.92 -1.24 -8.24
C ASP A 34 2.75 -0.34 -7.84
N ARG A 35 1.64 -0.36 -8.59
CA ARG A 35 0.42 0.40 -8.24
C ARG A 35 -0.13 -0.02 -6.87
N GLN A 36 -0.15 -1.32 -6.57
CA GLN A 36 -0.61 -1.83 -5.28
C GLN A 36 0.31 -1.36 -4.14
N LEU A 37 1.63 -1.46 -4.31
CA LEU A 37 2.62 -1.01 -3.31
C LEU A 37 2.53 0.49 -3.06
N ARG A 38 2.39 1.31 -4.10
CA ARG A 38 2.13 2.75 -3.95
C ARG A 38 0.82 3.04 -3.23
N GLY A 39 -0.21 2.23 -3.46
CA GLY A 39 -1.47 2.31 -2.71
C GLY A 39 -1.29 2.02 -1.22
N VAL A 40 -0.51 0.99 -0.87
CA VAL A 40 -0.16 0.69 0.53
C VAL A 40 0.64 1.83 1.16
N ALA A 41 1.63 2.38 0.44
CA ALA A 41 2.45 3.49 0.93
C ALA A 41 1.59 4.72 1.26
N ARG A 42 0.65 5.10 0.38
CA ARG A 42 -0.28 6.21 0.65
C ARG A 42 -1.17 5.97 1.86
N ARG A 43 -1.71 4.75 2.02
CA ARG A 43 -2.52 4.41 3.20
C ARG A 43 -1.70 4.48 4.48
N ARG A 44 -0.45 4.00 4.47
CA ARG A 44 0.47 4.14 5.60
C ARG A 44 0.74 5.60 5.92
N ALA A 45 1.02 6.42 4.91
CA ALA A 45 1.28 7.85 5.10
C ALA A 45 0.05 8.59 5.69
N ALA A 46 -1.16 8.22 5.27
CA ALA A 46 -2.39 8.74 5.86
C ALA A 46 -2.56 8.35 7.34
N LEU A 47 -2.29 7.07 7.66
CA LEU A 47 -2.30 6.57 9.05
C LEU A 47 -1.24 7.26 9.91
N ASP A 48 -0.01 7.43 9.41
CA ASP A 48 1.07 8.13 10.11
C ASP A 48 0.68 9.59 10.41
N ALA A 49 0.01 10.27 9.47
CA ALA A 49 -0.47 11.63 9.66
C ALA A 49 -1.64 11.71 10.67
N GLU A 50 -2.53 10.73 10.68
CA GLU A 50 -3.60 10.62 11.68
C GLU A 50 -3.05 10.39 13.08
N GLU A 51 -2.12 9.45 13.21
CA GLU A 51 -1.44 9.16 14.47
C GLU A 51 -0.72 10.40 15.01
N ALA A 52 0.03 11.11 14.17
CA ALA A 52 0.71 12.32 14.57
C ALA A 52 -0.24 13.40 15.10
N ARG A 53 -1.41 13.59 14.46
CA ARG A 53 -2.45 14.51 14.98
C ARG A 53 -3.01 14.02 16.33
N GLY A 54 -3.25 12.71 16.45
CA GLY A 54 -3.69 12.09 17.71
C GLY A 54 -2.69 12.31 18.85
N LEU A 55 -1.38 12.21 18.57
CA LEU A 55 -0.32 12.45 19.55
C LEU A 55 -0.25 13.91 20.00
N VAL A 56 -0.47 14.88 19.10
CA VAL A 56 -0.59 16.30 19.48
C VAL A 56 -1.75 16.51 20.44
N LEU A 57 -2.92 15.96 20.14
CA LEU A 57 -4.09 16.05 21.02
C LEU A 57 -3.85 15.34 22.36
N ALA A 58 -3.21 14.16 22.34
CA ALA A 58 -2.87 13.42 23.55
C ALA A 58 -1.91 14.22 24.45
N GLN A 59 -0.98 14.99 23.87
CA GLN A 59 -0.10 15.88 24.61
C GLN A 59 -0.87 17.05 25.22
N GLN A 60 -1.77 17.69 24.46
CA GLN A 60 -2.60 18.81 24.93
C GLN A 60 -3.57 18.41 26.05
N LEU A 61 -4.10 17.19 25.99
CA LEU A 61 -5.03 16.65 26.99
C LEU A 61 -4.32 16.00 28.19
N GLU A 62 -2.99 16.02 28.20
CA GLU A 62 -2.13 15.32 29.16
C GLU A 62 -2.56 13.85 29.36
N LEU A 63 -2.84 13.14 28.26
CA LEU A 63 -3.48 11.82 28.28
C LEU A 63 -2.74 10.82 29.19
N HIS A 64 -1.41 10.90 29.18
CA HIS A 64 -0.54 10.10 30.05
C HIS A 64 -0.92 10.19 31.54
N ARG A 65 -1.32 11.37 32.04
CA ARG A 65 -1.73 11.55 33.44
C ARG A 65 -3.03 10.84 33.76
N ARG A 66 -3.95 10.76 32.79
CA ARG A 66 -5.24 10.08 32.95
C ARG A 66 -5.07 8.56 33.11
N PHE A 67 -3.99 8.02 32.53
CA PHE A 67 -3.59 6.62 32.68
C PHE A 67 -2.53 6.41 33.78
N GLY A 68 -2.18 7.44 34.55
CA GLY A 68 -1.23 7.34 35.65
C GLY A 68 0.24 7.22 35.24
N HIS A 69 0.59 7.56 34.00
CA HIS A 69 1.98 7.60 33.54
C HIS A 69 2.63 8.95 33.86
N ALA A 70 3.95 8.95 34.06
CA ALA A 70 4.72 10.14 34.38
C ALA A 70 4.98 11.04 33.16
N SER A 71 4.88 10.49 31.94
CA SER A 71 5.06 11.25 30.70
C SER A 71 4.34 10.62 29.51
N LEU A 72 4.15 11.40 28.44
CA LEU A 72 3.59 10.87 27.20
C LEU A 72 4.51 9.84 26.52
N HIS A 73 5.84 9.94 26.69
CA HIS A 73 6.77 8.91 26.24
C HIS A 73 6.48 7.57 26.92
N GLU A 74 6.30 7.58 28.24
CA GLU A 74 5.98 6.36 28.99
C GLU A 74 4.61 5.78 28.58
N TYR A 75 3.62 6.63 28.30
CA TYR A 75 2.34 6.17 27.74
C TYR A 75 2.52 5.47 26.38
N LEU A 76 3.35 6.02 25.48
CA LEU A 76 3.64 5.39 24.19
C LEU A 76 4.34 4.04 24.37
N GLU A 77 5.27 3.94 25.31
CA GLU A 77 6.01 2.71 25.56
C GLU A 77 5.13 1.63 26.22
N ARG A 78 4.40 1.99 27.28
CA ARG A 78 3.66 1.03 28.12
C ARG A 78 2.27 0.72 27.59
N THR A 79 1.58 1.68 27.01
CA THR A 79 0.19 1.50 26.53
C THR A 79 0.15 1.19 25.05
N LEU A 80 0.96 1.87 24.23
CA LEU A 80 0.97 1.67 22.77
C LEU A 80 2.06 0.69 22.30
N GLY A 81 2.95 0.24 23.19
CA GLY A 81 3.96 -0.78 22.90
C GLY A 81 5.14 -0.30 22.06
N TYR A 82 5.36 1.01 21.97
CA TYR A 82 6.50 1.55 21.24
C TYR A 82 7.82 1.29 21.95
N GLY A 83 8.88 1.02 21.19
CA GLY A 83 10.25 1.08 21.72
C GLY A 83 10.65 2.53 22.07
N PRO A 84 11.57 2.76 23.03
CA PRO A 84 11.89 4.11 23.50
C PRO A 84 12.36 5.08 22.42
N ARG A 85 13.10 4.59 21.42
CA ARG A 85 13.53 5.40 20.27
C ARG A 85 12.35 5.76 19.37
N ALA A 86 11.46 4.81 19.11
CA ALA A 86 10.30 5.02 18.27
C ALA A 86 9.33 6.02 18.93
N ALA A 87 9.08 5.90 20.24
CA ALA A 87 8.24 6.82 20.98
C ALA A 87 8.73 8.28 20.88
N ARG A 88 10.04 8.50 21.11
CA ARG A 88 10.68 9.82 20.95
C ARG A 88 10.49 10.38 19.55
N GLU A 89 10.75 9.57 18.53
CA GLU A 89 10.64 10.01 17.15
C GLU A 89 9.20 10.36 16.77
N ARG A 90 8.22 9.56 17.20
CA ARG A 90 6.80 9.84 16.94
C ARG A 90 6.34 11.15 17.57
N LEU A 91 6.76 11.43 18.80
CA LEU A 91 6.45 12.71 19.46
C LEU A 91 7.18 13.90 18.81
N ARG A 92 8.43 13.71 18.35
CA ARG A 92 9.17 14.73 17.58
C ARG A 92 8.46 15.07 16.27
N VAL A 93 8.05 14.06 15.51
CA VAL A 93 7.32 14.23 14.25
C VAL A 93 5.97 14.91 14.49
N ALA A 94 5.21 14.44 15.48
CA ALA A 94 3.93 15.06 15.84
C ALA A 94 4.07 16.56 16.16
N SER A 95 5.09 16.91 16.95
CA SER A 95 5.39 18.30 17.30
C SER A 95 5.78 19.13 16.06
N ALA A 96 6.61 18.59 15.17
CA ALA A 96 7.00 19.27 13.93
C ALA A 96 5.81 19.51 12.99
N LEU A 97 4.90 18.54 12.89
CA LEU A 97 3.71 18.64 12.04
C LEU A 97 2.66 19.62 12.59
N GLN A 98 2.62 19.84 13.91
CA GLN A 98 1.79 20.88 14.52
C GLN A 98 2.20 22.28 14.05
N VAL A 99 3.50 22.53 13.93
CA VAL A 99 4.06 23.83 13.53
C VAL A 99 4.04 24.02 12.01
N LEU A 100 4.02 22.92 11.24
CA LEU A 100 4.08 22.93 9.78
C LEU A 100 2.86 22.21 9.15
N PRO A 101 1.68 22.83 9.15
CA PRO A 101 0.45 22.20 8.65
C PRO A 101 0.50 21.85 7.16
N ARG A 102 1.28 22.60 6.36
CA ARG A 102 1.49 22.28 4.94
C ARG A 102 2.27 20.97 4.72
N THR A 103 3.27 20.67 5.57
CA THR A 103 3.97 19.38 5.53
C THR A 103 3.11 18.26 6.10
N ALA A 104 2.22 18.52 7.06
CA ALA A 104 1.25 17.53 7.53
C ALA A 104 0.27 17.13 6.41
N ALA A 105 -0.19 18.11 5.62
CA ALA A 105 -1.02 17.85 4.46
C ALA A 105 -0.27 17.12 3.34
N ALA A 106 1.03 17.40 3.15
CA ALA A 106 1.88 16.68 2.20
C ALA A 106 2.13 15.22 2.64
N LEU A 107 2.45 15.00 3.92
CA LEU A 107 2.62 13.67 4.51
C LEU A 107 1.34 12.83 4.36
N ALA A 108 0.17 13.42 4.62
CA ALA A 108 -1.11 12.71 4.45
C ALA A 108 -1.40 12.31 3.00
N ARG A 109 -0.82 13.00 2.01
CA ARG A 109 -1.00 12.69 0.58
C ARG A 109 -0.01 11.65 0.07
N GLY A 110 1.05 11.35 0.83
CA GLY A 110 2.10 10.40 0.47
C GLY A 110 3.07 10.94 -0.56
#